data_AF-A0A0F9D5E8-F1
#
_entry.id   AF-A0A0F9D5E8-F1
#
_cell.length_a   1.000
_cell.length_b   1.000
_cell.length_c   1.000
_cell.angle_alpha   90.00
_cell.angle_beta   90.00
_cell.angle_gamma   90.00
#
_symmetry.space_group_name_H-M   'P 1'
#
loop_
_entity.id
_entity.type
_entity.pdbx_description
1 polymer ?
#
loop_
_entity_poly.entity_id
_entity_poly.type
_entity_poly.pdbx_seq_one_letter_code
_entity_poly.pdbx_strand_id
1 'polypeptide(L)'
;MTDNILTQEPDKKKHFQWLFLILGPLVMLLTCLFDPPTGMSVAAFKTAGLAFWMASWWVSEVVPIPATALLPLVISPLADIAAIKSVAAPYAHPLIFLFLGGFLISIAMERWGLHKRIALSTMLYAGKKPSLQILAMMLVTAFLSMWMSNTATAVMMLPIALSITSLVKQSDPENEGFGKALLLSIAYGASIGGIATLIGTPPNALMAAYLSDSYQIEIGFAQWMIVGVPLS
;
A
#
# COMPACT_ATOMS: atom_id res chain seq x y z
N MET A 1 -4.53 -40.12 5.11
CA MET A 1 -4.07 -40.05 3.70
C MET A 1 -4.27 -38.62 3.18
N THR A 2 -3.70 -37.62 3.86
CA THR A 2 -4.07 -36.20 3.68
C THR A 2 -2.89 -35.27 3.95
N ASP A 3 -1.67 -35.68 3.61
CA ASP A 3 -0.46 -34.83 3.76
C ASP A 3 0.24 -34.52 2.43
N ASN A 4 -0.41 -34.74 1.27
CA ASN A 4 0.28 -34.69 -0.03
C ASN A 4 -0.36 -33.78 -1.09
N ILE A 5 -1.11 -32.74 -0.71
CA ILE A 5 -1.77 -31.81 -1.67
C ILE A 5 -1.15 -30.40 -1.68
N LEU A 6 -0.18 -30.08 -0.80
CA LEU A 6 0.33 -28.70 -0.66
C LEU A 6 1.76 -28.43 -1.14
N THR A 7 2.46 -29.35 -1.80
CA THR A 7 3.88 -29.11 -2.14
C THR A 7 4.31 -29.53 -3.53
N GLN A 8 3.58 -29.13 -4.58
CA GLN A 8 4.15 -29.05 -5.95
C GLN A 8 3.49 -27.91 -6.75
N GLU A 9 3.90 -26.66 -6.51
CA GLU A 9 3.83 -25.63 -7.57
C GLU A 9 5.12 -25.66 -8.40
N PRO A 10 5.04 -25.57 -9.74
CA PRO A 10 6.07 -26.10 -10.63
C PRO A 10 7.30 -25.18 -10.75
N ASP A 11 8.45 -25.80 -11.02
CA ASP A 11 9.80 -25.24 -11.26
C ASP A 11 9.84 -23.94 -12.11
N LYS A 12 8.83 -23.72 -12.96
CA LYS A 12 8.69 -22.51 -13.78
C LYS A 12 8.63 -21.21 -12.95
N LYS A 13 8.02 -21.21 -11.76
CA LYS A 13 8.01 -20.02 -10.88
C LYS A 13 9.42 -19.67 -10.38
N LYS A 14 10.26 -20.67 -10.12
CA LYS A 14 11.64 -20.47 -9.69
C LYS A 14 12.49 -19.88 -10.81
N HIS A 15 12.42 -20.43 -12.02
CA HIS A 15 13.17 -19.88 -13.16
C HIS A 15 12.79 -18.43 -13.48
N PHE A 16 11.50 -18.10 -13.38
CA PHE A 16 11.01 -16.73 -13.54
C PHE A 16 11.57 -15.79 -12.46
N GLN A 17 11.54 -16.20 -11.19
CA GLN A 17 12.12 -15.43 -10.09
C GLN A 17 13.63 -15.19 -10.27
N TRP A 18 14.39 -16.22 -10.61
CA TRP A 18 15.84 -16.09 -10.86
C TRP A 18 16.15 -15.12 -11.99
N LEU A 19 15.34 -15.12 -13.05
CA LEU A 19 15.49 -14.18 -14.16
C LEU A 19 15.36 -12.73 -13.70
N PHE A 20 14.30 -12.37 -12.98
CA PHE A 20 14.12 -10.99 -12.49
C PHE A 20 15.10 -10.59 -11.41
N LEU A 21 15.56 -11.56 -10.60
CA LEU A 21 16.57 -11.32 -9.58
C LEU A 21 17.90 -10.87 -10.21
N ILE A 22 18.27 -11.46 -11.35
CA ILE A 22 19.54 -11.17 -12.05
C ILE A 22 19.40 -10.03 -13.07
N LEU A 23 18.23 -9.86 -13.68
CA LEU A 23 17.99 -8.89 -14.76
C LEU A 23 18.34 -7.45 -14.35
N GLY A 24 17.88 -7.01 -13.17
CA GLY A 24 18.17 -5.68 -12.66
C GLY A 24 19.67 -5.41 -12.44
N PRO A 25 20.36 -6.24 -11.64
CA PRO A 25 21.81 -6.15 -11.46
C PRO A 25 22.60 -6.22 -12.77
N LEU A 26 22.19 -7.08 -13.71
CA LEU A 26 22.84 -7.20 -15.01
C LEU A 26 22.78 -5.88 -15.78
N VAL A 27 21.61 -5.25 -15.86
CA VAL A 27 21.46 -3.96 -16.56
C VAL A 27 22.26 -2.85 -15.86
N MET A 28 22.29 -2.81 -14.53
CA MET A 28 23.16 -1.88 -13.80
C MET A 28 24.65 -2.10 -14.09
N LEU A 29 25.06 -3.37 -14.20
CA LEU A 29 26.44 -3.71 -14.54
C LEU A 29 26.78 -3.27 -15.97
N LEU A 30 25.86 -3.44 -16.92
CA LEU A 30 26.03 -2.93 -18.28
C LEU A 30 26.17 -1.40 -18.30
N THR A 31 25.35 -0.65 -17.55
CA THR A 31 25.49 0.82 -17.50
C THR A 31 26.76 1.29 -16.81
N CYS A 32 27.43 0.44 -16.03
CA CYS A 32 28.73 0.72 -15.44
C CYS A 32 29.91 0.39 -16.37
N LEU A 33 29.75 -0.58 -17.28
CA LEU A 33 30.82 -1.04 -18.19
C LEU A 33 30.82 -0.34 -19.55
N PHE A 34 29.66 0.11 -20.03
CA PHE A 34 29.52 0.75 -21.33
C PHE A 34 29.50 2.28 -21.20
N ASP A 35 30.02 2.95 -22.24
CA ASP A 35 29.95 4.39 -22.34
C ASP A 35 28.51 4.87 -22.54
N PRO A 36 28.15 6.04 -21.96
CA PRO A 36 26.80 6.58 -22.11
C PRO A 36 26.50 6.92 -23.57
N PRO A 37 25.23 6.82 -24.00
CA PRO A 37 24.79 7.32 -25.30
C PRO A 37 25.13 8.81 -25.48
N THR A 38 25.35 9.23 -26.72
CA THR A 38 25.70 10.63 -27.06
C THR A 38 24.71 11.61 -26.45
N GLY A 39 25.20 12.55 -25.63
CA GLY A 39 24.40 13.57 -24.94
C GLY A 39 23.96 13.21 -23.52
N MET A 40 24.29 12.02 -23.01
CA MET A 40 23.99 11.60 -21.63
C MET A 40 25.25 11.63 -20.76
N SER A 41 25.14 12.13 -19.53
CA SER A 41 26.24 12.07 -18.56
C SER A 41 26.42 10.64 -18.02
N VAL A 42 27.64 10.29 -17.61
CA VAL A 42 27.95 8.98 -17.01
C VAL A 42 27.07 8.72 -15.79
N ALA A 43 26.88 9.73 -14.93
CA ALA A 43 26.03 9.61 -13.74
C ALA A 43 24.56 9.36 -14.11
N ALA A 44 24.04 10.01 -15.16
CA ALA A 44 22.66 9.78 -15.62
C ALA A 44 22.47 8.36 -16.17
N PHE A 45 23.44 7.84 -16.92
CA PHE A 45 23.36 6.48 -17.48
C PHE A 45 23.40 5.40 -16.39
N LYS A 46 24.29 5.56 -15.39
CA LYS A 46 24.33 4.68 -14.22
C LYS A 46 23.05 4.78 -13.37
N THR A 47 22.51 5.99 -13.21
CA THR A 47 21.22 6.22 -12.52
C THR A 47 20.08 5.50 -13.22
N ALA A 48 20.05 5.51 -14.56
CA ALA A 48 19.05 4.78 -15.34
C ALA A 48 19.15 3.27 -15.12
N GLY A 49 20.37 2.71 -15.05
CA GLY A 49 20.58 1.30 -14.72
C GLY A 49 20.08 0.93 -13.31
N LEU A 50 20.38 1.77 -12.32
CA LEU A 50 19.86 1.60 -10.96
C LEU A 50 18.32 1.70 -10.92
N ALA A 51 17.74 2.67 -11.61
CA ALA A 51 16.28 2.82 -11.71
C ALA A 51 15.63 1.60 -12.37
N PHE A 52 16.23 1.07 -13.43
CA PHE A 52 15.76 -0.14 -14.09
C PHE A 52 15.83 -1.37 -13.17
N TRP A 53 16.90 -1.50 -12.38
CA TRP A 53 17.02 -2.54 -11.36
C TRP A 53 15.87 -2.45 -10.35
N MET A 54 15.67 -1.27 -9.76
CA MET A 54 14.58 -1.05 -8.81
C MET A 54 13.21 -1.34 -9.41
N ALA A 55 12.93 -0.85 -10.62
CA ALA A 55 11.68 -1.09 -11.34
C ALA A 55 11.44 -2.59 -11.60
N SER A 56 12.47 -3.32 -12.04
CA SER A 56 12.39 -4.76 -12.28
C SER A 56 12.03 -5.52 -11.01
N TRP A 57 12.64 -5.17 -9.87
CA TRP A 57 12.37 -5.82 -8.58
C TRP A 57 11.02 -5.42 -7.98
N TRP A 58 10.59 -4.16 -8.14
CA TRP A 58 9.28 -3.73 -7.67
C TRP A 58 8.13 -4.33 -8.48
N VAL A 59 8.26 -4.43 -9.81
CA VAL A 59 7.21 -5.02 -10.67
C VAL A 59 7.12 -6.53 -10.50
N SER A 60 8.26 -7.21 -10.32
CA SER A 60 8.28 -8.67 -10.14
C SER A 60 8.07 -9.13 -8.70
N GLU A 61 8.21 -8.23 -7.73
CA GLU A 61 8.19 -8.51 -6.29
C GLU A 61 9.13 -9.67 -5.87
N VAL A 62 10.22 -9.87 -6.62
CA VAL A 62 11.20 -10.94 -6.34
C VAL A 62 12.02 -10.67 -5.06
N VAL A 63 12.15 -9.40 -4.69
CA VAL A 63 12.79 -8.92 -3.46
C VAL A 63 11.78 -8.00 -2.75
N PRO A 64 11.66 -8.04 -1.41
CA PRO A 64 10.74 -7.18 -0.68
C PRO A 64 10.90 -5.70 -1.06
N ILE A 65 9.78 -5.00 -1.29
CA ILE A 65 9.75 -3.58 -1.68
C ILE A 65 10.68 -2.70 -0.83
N PRO A 66 10.75 -2.84 0.52
CA PRO A 66 11.65 -2.04 1.35
C PRO A 66 13.13 -2.35 1.11
N ALA A 67 13.50 -3.61 0.85
CA ALA A 67 14.89 -3.97 0.57
C ALA A 67 15.35 -3.39 -0.77
N THR A 68 14.50 -3.46 -1.80
CA THR A 68 14.72 -2.78 -3.08
C THR A 68 14.84 -1.26 -2.91
N ALA A 69 14.01 -0.66 -2.06
CA ALA A 69 14.04 0.77 -1.79
C ALA A 69 15.32 1.24 -1.08
N LEU A 70 16.12 0.34 -0.48
CA LEU A 70 17.42 0.67 0.13
C LEU A 70 18.60 0.55 -0.84
N LEU A 71 18.40 -0.01 -2.05
CA LEU A 71 19.45 -0.16 -3.05
C LEU A 71 20.21 1.15 -3.35
N PRO A 72 19.55 2.31 -3.52
CA PRO A 72 20.27 3.56 -3.82
C PRO A 72 21.33 3.91 -2.78
N LEU A 73 21.07 3.65 -1.49
CA LEU A 73 22.03 3.94 -0.42
C LEU A 73 23.35 3.18 -0.58
N VAL A 74 23.30 1.98 -1.15
CA VAL A 74 24.48 1.14 -1.33
C VAL A 74 25.09 1.37 -2.72
N ILE A 75 24.27 1.33 -3.76
CA ILE A 75 24.73 1.31 -5.15
C ILE A 75 25.18 2.70 -5.62
N SER A 76 24.48 3.77 -5.25
CA SER A 76 24.83 5.12 -5.71
C SER A 76 26.24 5.57 -5.33
N PRO A 77 26.73 5.40 -4.08
CA PRO A 77 28.11 5.74 -3.75
C PRO A 77 29.12 4.75 -4.36
N LEU A 78 28.79 3.46 -4.47
CA LEU A 78 29.70 2.47 -5.06
C LEU A 78 29.91 2.66 -6.56
N ALA A 79 28.88 3.10 -7.27
CA ALA A 79 28.92 3.36 -8.71
C ALA A 79 29.32 4.81 -9.04
N ASP A 80 29.67 5.63 -8.05
CA ASP A 80 29.99 7.05 -8.20
C ASP A 80 28.87 7.86 -8.89
N ILE A 81 27.62 7.57 -8.50
CA ILE A 81 26.42 8.29 -8.97
C ILE A 81 26.21 9.57 -8.15
N ALA A 82 26.23 9.41 -6.82
CA ALA A 82 25.98 10.49 -5.88
C ALA A 82 26.53 10.14 -4.49
N ALA A 83 26.87 11.17 -3.70
CA ALA A 83 27.36 11.01 -2.34
C ALA A 83 26.27 10.43 -1.42
N ILE A 84 26.67 9.56 -0.48
CA ILE A 84 25.74 8.91 0.46
C ILE A 84 24.83 9.91 1.20
N LYS A 85 25.35 11.09 1.55
CA LYS A 85 24.59 12.12 2.26
C LYS A 85 23.41 12.64 1.44
N SER A 86 23.58 12.87 0.14
CA SER A 86 22.49 13.36 -0.71
C SER A 86 21.48 12.25 -0.99
N VAL A 87 21.94 11.02 -1.17
CA VAL A 87 21.07 9.85 -1.39
C VAL A 87 20.26 9.50 -0.15
N ALA A 88 20.80 9.71 1.05
CA ALA A 88 20.12 9.42 2.31
C ALA A 88 19.10 10.49 2.74
N ALA A 89 19.24 11.74 2.27
CA ALA A 89 18.39 12.85 2.71
C ALA A 89 16.86 12.59 2.52
N PRO A 90 16.39 12.03 1.39
CA PRO A 90 14.97 11.74 1.17
C PRO A 90 14.37 10.75 2.17
N TYR A 91 15.17 9.87 2.79
CA TYR A 91 14.68 8.91 3.80
C TYR A 91 14.28 9.57 5.13
N ALA A 92 14.61 10.85 5.31
CA ALA A 92 14.22 11.66 6.46
C ALA A 92 13.20 12.76 6.10
N HIS A 93 12.49 12.62 4.97
CA HIS A 93 11.47 13.60 4.57
C HIS A 93 10.36 13.73 5.64
N PRO A 94 9.89 14.93 6.00
CA PRO A 94 8.89 15.14 7.06
C PRO A 94 7.61 14.31 6.91
N LEU A 95 7.17 14.08 5.67
CA LEU A 95 5.99 13.23 5.38
C LEU A 95 6.16 11.78 5.82
N ILE A 96 7.39 11.24 5.91
CA ILE A 96 7.63 9.90 6.45
C ILE A 96 7.28 9.86 7.94
N PHE A 97 7.62 10.92 8.68
CA PHE A 97 7.27 11.05 10.10
C PHE A 97 5.76 11.29 10.31
N LEU A 98 5.11 12.00 9.39
CA LEU A 98 3.65 12.11 9.38
C LEU A 98 2.97 10.73 9.25
N PHE A 99 3.47 9.89 8.33
CA PHE A 99 3.01 8.49 8.17
C PHE A 99 3.25 7.65 9.41
N LEU A 100 4.43 7.77 10.02
CA LEU A 100 4.74 7.09 11.27
C LEU A 100 3.73 7.46 12.37
N GLY A 101 3.38 8.74 12.50
CA GLY A 101 2.33 9.20 13.41
C GLY A 101 0.96 8.57 13.12
N GLY A 102 0.58 8.49 11.84
CA GLY A 102 -0.65 7.81 11.40
C GLY A 102 -0.69 6.32 11.76
N PHE A 103 0.43 5.61 11.60
CA PHE A 103 0.54 4.21 12.02
C PHE A 103 0.44 4.04 13.53
N LEU A 104 1.03 4.96 14.32
CA LEU A 104 0.88 4.93 15.79
C LEU A 104 -0.58 5.11 16.21
N ILE A 105 -1.32 6.03 15.57
CA ILE A 105 -2.76 6.23 15.80
C ILE A 105 -3.54 4.96 15.44
N SER A 106 -3.22 4.35 14.30
CA SER A 106 -3.84 3.10 13.83
C SER A 106 -3.65 1.96 14.84
N ILE A 107 -2.42 1.76 15.31
CA ILE A 107 -2.08 0.73 16.30
C ILE A 107 -2.79 1.00 17.63
N ALA A 108 -2.87 2.26 18.06
CA ALA A 108 -3.62 2.62 19.25
C ALA A 108 -5.11 2.27 19.10
N MET A 109 -5.73 2.63 17.97
CA MET A 109 -7.12 2.32 17.66
C MET A 109 -7.38 0.80 17.66
N GLU A 110 -6.44 0.02 17.16
CA GLU A 110 -6.48 -1.44 17.19
C GLU A 110 -6.42 -1.97 18.63
N ARG A 111 -5.40 -1.55 19.39
CA ARG A 111 -5.14 -1.99 20.76
C ARG A 111 -6.33 -1.76 21.70
N TRP A 112 -7.03 -0.64 21.54
CA TRP A 112 -8.20 -0.30 22.36
C TRP A 112 -9.52 -0.88 21.83
N GLY A 113 -9.49 -1.57 20.68
CA GLY A 113 -10.69 -2.11 20.03
C GLY A 113 -11.67 -1.04 19.56
N LEU A 114 -11.21 0.20 19.36
CA LEU A 114 -12.08 1.33 18.99
C LEU A 114 -12.78 1.09 17.65
N HIS A 115 -12.04 0.57 16.66
CA HIS A 115 -12.57 0.15 15.37
C HIS A 115 -13.77 -0.82 15.50
N LYS A 116 -13.68 -1.84 16.37
CA LYS A 116 -14.79 -2.78 16.65
C LYS A 116 -16.00 -2.07 17.25
N ARG A 117 -15.79 -1.16 18.20
CA ARG A 117 -16.88 -0.41 18.84
C ARG A 117 -17.62 0.47 17.84
N ILE A 118 -16.88 1.14 16.94
CA ILE A 118 -17.46 1.95 15.87
C ILE A 118 -18.27 1.06 14.92
N ALA A 119 -17.67 -0.03 14.42
CA ALA A 119 -18.33 -0.94 13.50
C ALA A 119 -19.61 -1.56 14.07
N LEU A 120 -19.54 -2.12 15.28
CA LEU A 120 -20.69 -2.75 15.93
C LEU A 120 -21.78 -1.73 16.29
N SER A 121 -21.42 -0.56 16.81
CA SER A 121 -22.40 0.50 17.11
C SER A 121 -23.13 0.96 15.85
N THR A 122 -22.39 1.25 14.77
CA THR A 122 -22.97 1.67 13.49
C THR A 122 -23.87 0.58 12.90
N MET A 123 -23.49 -0.69 13.03
CA MET A 123 -24.33 -1.82 12.64
C MET A 123 -25.63 -1.91 13.44
N LEU A 124 -25.59 -1.64 14.75
CA LEU A 124 -26.80 -1.58 15.58
C LEU A 124 -27.73 -0.45 15.12
N TYR A 125 -27.19 0.70 14.73
CA TYR A 125 -27.99 1.81 14.16
C TYR A 125 -28.56 1.50 12.78
N ALA A 126 -27.85 0.75 11.93
CA ALA A 126 -28.33 0.34 10.60
C ALA A 126 -29.56 -0.61 10.67
N GLY A 127 -29.75 -1.28 11.81
CA GLY A 127 -30.88 -2.16 12.06
C GLY A 127 -30.81 -3.45 11.24
N LYS A 128 -31.97 -3.90 10.74
CA LYS A 128 -32.13 -5.23 10.11
C LYS A 128 -32.16 -5.22 8.57
N LYS A 129 -32.18 -4.04 7.93
CA LYS A 129 -32.27 -3.96 6.46
C LYS A 129 -30.89 -4.29 5.85
N PRO A 130 -30.76 -5.35 5.01
CA PRO A 130 -29.46 -5.78 4.47
C PRO A 130 -28.71 -4.69 3.71
N SER A 131 -29.41 -3.88 2.91
CA SER A 131 -28.82 -2.78 2.16
C SER A 131 -28.21 -1.70 3.07
N LEU A 132 -28.87 -1.37 4.18
CA LEU A 132 -28.35 -0.42 5.16
C LEU A 132 -27.15 -0.98 5.93
N GLN A 133 -27.12 -2.28 6.19
CA GLN A 133 -25.96 -2.92 6.80
C GLN A 133 -24.73 -2.89 5.88
N ILE A 134 -24.93 -3.15 4.59
CA ILE A 134 -23.85 -3.07 3.58
C ILE A 134 -23.33 -1.62 3.49
N LEU A 135 -24.23 -0.63 3.43
CA LEU A 135 -23.86 0.78 3.39
C LEU A 135 -23.13 1.21 4.67
N ALA A 136 -23.66 0.84 5.84
CA ALA A 136 -23.04 1.10 7.14
C ALA A 136 -21.62 0.53 7.20
N MET A 137 -21.44 -0.71 6.74
CA MET A 137 -20.14 -1.34 6.70
C MET A 137 -19.18 -0.64 5.73
N MET A 138 -19.66 -0.23 4.56
CA MET A 138 -18.87 0.54 3.59
C MET A 138 -18.38 1.86 4.19
N LEU A 139 -19.28 2.64 4.79
CA LEU A 139 -18.97 3.94 5.37
C LEU A 139 -18.02 3.83 6.57
N VAL A 140 -18.25 2.86 7.45
CA VAL A 140 -17.32 2.60 8.56
C VAL A 140 -15.95 2.20 8.02
N THR A 141 -15.90 1.30 7.04
CA THR A 141 -14.64 0.85 6.46
C THR A 141 -13.90 2.02 5.81
N ALA A 142 -14.60 2.86 5.05
CA ALA A 142 -14.02 4.07 4.45
C ALA A 142 -13.48 5.00 5.53
N PHE A 143 -14.28 5.30 6.56
CA PHE A 143 -13.84 6.14 7.68
C PHE A 143 -12.61 5.60 8.39
N LEU A 144 -12.55 4.30 8.70
CA LEU A 144 -11.39 3.69 9.35
C LEU A 144 -10.16 3.75 8.45
N SER A 145 -10.33 3.53 7.14
CA SER A 145 -9.24 3.59 6.16
C SER A 145 -8.72 5.01 5.88
N MET A 146 -9.43 6.05 6.34
CA MET A 146 -8.88 7.41 6.34
C MET A 146 -7.67 7.55 7.26
N TRP A 147 -7.58 6.71 8.29
CA TRP A 147 -6.54 6.81 9.34
C TRP A 147 -5.58 5.63 9.32
N MET A 148 -6.03 4.52 8.73
CA MET A 148 -5.36 3.22 8.71
C MET A 148 -5.05 2.81 7.28
N SER A 149 -4.10 1.90 7.08
CA SER A 149 -3.84 1.37 5.74
C SER A 149 -5.02 0.55 5.23
N ASN A 150 -5.31 0.64 3.94
CA ASN A 150 -6.43 -0.09 3.29
C ASN A 150 -6.41 -1.60 3.62
N THR A 151 -5.22 -2.20 3.57
CA THR A 151 -5.02 -3.62 3.90
C THR A 151 -5.33 -3.92 5.36
N ALA A 152 -4.84 -3.09 6.31
CA ALA A 152 -5.12 -3.30 7.73
C ALA A 152 -6.61 -3.17 8.00
N THR A 153 -7.26 -2.13 7.44
CA THR A 153 -8.70 -1.92 7.58
C THR A 153 -9.50 -3.11 7.07
N ALA A 154 -9.22 -3.61 5.86
CA ALA A 154 -9.94 -4.75 5.29
C ALA A 154 -9.77 -6.02 6.15
N VAL A 155 -8.55 -6.31 6.61
CA VAL A 155 -8.26 -7.46 7.48
C VAL A 155 -8.99 -7.35 8.83
N MET A 156 -9.07 -6.16 9.43
CA MET A 156 -9.78 -5.95 10.69
C MET A 156 -11.30 -6.09 10.55
N MET A 157 -11.86 -5.70 9.41
CA MET A 157 -13.30 -5.76 9.14
C MET A 157 -13.75 -7.17 8.73
N LEU A 158 -12.85 -8.00 8.20
CA LEU A 158 -13.17 -9.34 7.73
C LEU A 158 -13.84 -10.24 8.79
N PRO A 159 -13.34 -10.38 10.04
CA PRO A 159 -14.02 -11.19 11.06
C PRO A 159 -15.43 -10.70 11.39
N ILE A 160 -15.65 -9.37 11.37
CA ILE A 160 -16.96 -8.76 11.62
C ILE A 160 -17.91 -9.11 10.47
N ALA A 161 -17.44 -8.98 9.22
CA ALA A 161 -18.21 -9.31 8.03
C ALA A 161 -18.62 -10.79 7.98
N LEU A 162 -17.70 -11.70 8.30
CA LEU A 162 -17.99 -13.13 8.36
C LEU A 162 -19.01 -13.46 9.46
N SER A 163 -18.88 -12.83 10.63
CA SER A 163 -19.83 -12.97 11.73
C SER A 163 -21.24 -12.54 11.33
N ILE A 164 -21.38 -11.35 10.72
CA ILE A 164 -22.68 -10.83 10.26
C ILE A 164 -23.25 -11.71 9.14
N THR A 165 -22.43 -12.11 8.18
CA THR A 165 -22.86 -12.99 7.07
C THR A 165 -23.43 -14.30 7.60
N SER A 166 -22.81 -14.89 8.63
CA SER A 166 -23.29 -16.11 9.25
C SER A 166 -24.66 -15.94 9.94
N LEU A 167 -24.89 -14.79 10.60
CA LEU A 167 -26.16 -14.47 11.26
C LEU A 167 -27.29 -14.22 10.25
N VAL A 168 -26.99 -13.52 9.15
CA VAL A 168 -27.96 -13.28 8.07
C VAL A 168 -28.31 -14.58 7.39
N LYS A 169 -27.34 -15.45 7.09
CA LYS A 169 -27.58 -16.76 6.48
C LYS A 169 -28.47 -17.68 7.33
N GLN A 170 -28.42 -17.56 8.66
CA GLN A 170 -29.32 -18.29 9.55
C GLN A 170 -30.76 -17.74 9.50
N SER A 171 -30.92 -16.44 9.26
CA SER A 171 -32.23 -15.76 9.25
C SER A 171 -32.90 -15.80 7.87
N ASP A 172 -32.10 -15.77 6.80
CA ASP A 172 -32.51 -15.72 5.41
C ASP A 172 -31.53 -16.55 4.56
N PRO A 173 -31.73 -17.89 4.50
CA PRO A 173 -30.81 -18.81 3.82
C PRO A 173 -30.71 -18.62 2.31
N GLU A 174 -31.73 -18.03 1.67
CA GLU A 174 -31.78 -17.80 0.22
C GLU A 174 -30.91 -16.60 -0.21
N ASN A 175 -30.47 -15.78 0.73
CA ASN A 175 -29.69 -14.58 0.47
C ASN A 175 -28.19 -14.85 0.33
N GLU A 176 -27.82 -15.62 -0.69
CA GLU A 176 -26.41 -15.98 -0.96
C GLU A 176 -25.57 -14.76 -1.40
N GLY A 177 -26.21 -13.71 -1.90
CA GLY A 177 -25.55 -12.50 -2.40
C GLY A 177 -25.04 -11.56 -1.30
N PHE A 178 -25.65 -11.58 -0.12
CA PHE A 178 -25.34 -10.64 0.96
C PHE A 178 -23.88 -10.68 1.39
N GLY A 179 -23.33 -11.87 1.66
CA GLY A 179 -21.94 -12.00 2.10
C GLY A 179 -20.93 -11.48 1.08
N LYS A 180 -21.17 -11.76 -0.22
CA LYS A 180 -20.33 -11.23 -1.31
C LYS A 180 -20.41 -9.72 -1.38
N ALA A 181 -21.62 -9.17 -1.32
CA ALA A 181 -21.84 -7.72 -1.34
C ALA A 181 -21.20 -7.01 -0.14
N LEU A 182 -21.28 -7.60 1.06
CA LEU A 182 -20.66 -7.06 2.26
C LEU A 182 -19.13 -7.07 2.20
N LEU A 183 -18.53 -8.15 1.70
CA LEU A 183 -17.08 -8.23 1.54
C LEU A 183 -16.56 -7.25 0.47
N LEU A 184 -17.29 -7.12 -0.65
CA LEU A 184 -16.97 -6.12 -1.68
C LEU A 184 -17.14 -4.69 -1.16
N SER A 185 -18.16 -4.43 -0.33
CA SER A 185 -18.36 -3.10 0.24
C SER A 185 -17.23 -2.69 1.19
N ILE A 186 -16.67 -3.65 1.93
CA ILE A 186 -15.45 -3.44 2.73
C ILE A 186 -14.25 -3.19 1.81
N ALA A 187 -14.03 -4.02 0.79
CA ALA A 187 -12.87 -3.87 -0.10
C ALA A 187 -12.86 -2.50 -0.81
N TYR A 188 -14.02 -2.07 -1.34
CA TYR A 188 -14.16 -0.75 -1.96
C TYR A 188 -14.13 0.38 -0.94
N GLY A 189 -14.83 0.23 0.18
CA GLY A 189 -14.81 1.22 1.26
C GLY A 189 -13.40 1.50 1.75
N ALA A 190 -12.59 0.47 2.00
CA ALA A 190 -11.19 0.62 2.39
C ALA A 190 -10.37 1.36 1.33
N SER A 191 -10.52 1.00 0.06
CA SER A 191 -9.77 1.63 -1.03
C SER A 191 -10.14 3.11 -1.22
N ILE A 192 -11.43 3.42 -1.16
CA ILE A 192 -11.96 4.78 -1.33
C ILE A 192 -11.59 5.66 -0.13
N GLY A 193 -11.79 5.16 1.09
CA GLY A 193 -11.48 5.89 2.32
C GLY A 193 -10.00 6.28 2.44
N GLY A 194 -9.09 5.45 1.91
CA GLY A 194 -7.66 5.75 1.88
C GLY A 194 -7.28 6.99 1.06
N ILE A 195 -8.14 7.46 0.17
CA ILE A 195 -7.92 8.68 -0.63
C ILE A 195 -8.16 9.95 0.21
N ALA A 196 -8.99 9.85 1.25
CA ALA A 196 -9.50 10.99 1.99
C ALA A 196 -8.44 11.84 2.71
N THR A 197 -7.36 11.22 3.19
CA THR A 197 -6.29 11.89 3.97
C THR A 197 -4.91 11.62 3.39
N LEU A 198 -3.92 12.43 3.76
CA LEU A 198 -2.53 12.21 3.35
C LEU A 198 -1.95 10.91 3.89
N ILE A 199 -2.39 10.42 5.05
CA ILE A 199 -1.86 9.22 5.71
C ILE A 199 -2.56 7.92 5.29
N GLY A 200 -3.67 8.02 4.56
CA GLY A 200 -4.48 6.85 4.17
C GLY A 200 -3.73 5.90 3.23
N THR A 201 -3.04 6.44 2.21
CA THR A 201 -2.26 5.63 1.26
C THR A 201 -0.92 6.28 0.88
N PRO A 202 0.15 5.47 0.63
CA PRO A 202 1.44 5.99 0.21
C PRO A 202 1.43 6.90 -1.03
N PRO A 203 0.62 6.65 -2.09
CA PRO A 203 0.52 7.56 -3.23
C PRO A 203 0.18 9.00 -2.87
N ASN A 204 -0.69 9.25 -1.88
CA ASN A 204 -1.05 10.59 -1.44
C ASN A 204 0.17 11.32 -0.85
N ALA A 205 0.95 10.61 -0.03
CA ALA A 205 2.21 11.11 0.54
C ALA A 205 3.22 11.43 -0.55
N LEU A 206 3.40 10.49 -1.49
CA LEU A 206 4.38 10.62 -2.56
C LEU A 206 4.05 11.82 -3.45
N MET A 207 2.77 12.01 -3.76
CA MET A 207 2.31 13.17 -4.52
C MET A 207 2.58 14.48 -3.75
N ALA A 208 2.26 14.53 -2.46
CA ALA A 208 2.54 15.71 -1.63
C ALA A 208 4.05 16.00 -1.53
N ALA A 209 4.89 14.97 -1.38
CA ALA A 209 6.34 15.09 -1.37
C ALA A 209 6.85 15.63 -2.73
N TYR A 210 6.39 15.04 -3.83
CA TYR A 210 6.79 15.43 -5.17
C TYR A 210 6.42 16.89 -5.51
N LEU A 211 5.23 17.33 -5.11
CA LEU A 211 4.77 18.72 -5.30
C LEU A 211 5.59 19.69 -4.45
N SER A 212 5.93 19.32 -3.22
CA SER A 212 6.82 20.09 -2.36
C SER A 212 8.21 20.24 -2.99
N ASP A 213 8.83 19.13 -3.38
CA ASP A 213 10.21 19.10 -3.87
C ASP A 213 10.35 19.75 -5.25
N SER A 214 9.42 19.45 -6.18
CA SER A 214 9.56 19.83 -7.59
C SER A 214 8.91 21.17 -7.93
N TYR A 215 7.84 21.53 -7.23
CA TYR A 215 7.03 22.72 -7.52
C TYR A 215 6.97 23.71 -6.36
N GLN A 216 7.59 23.41 -5.21
CA GLN A 216 7.53 24.24 -4.00
C GLN A 216 6.09 24.46 -3.51
N ILE A 217 5.21 23.48 -3.78
CA ILE A 217 3.81 23.47 -3.36
C ILE A 217 3.69 22.55 -2.14
N GLU A 218 3.58 23.15 -0.97
CA GLU A 218 3.32 22.40 0.26
C GLU A 218 1.82 22.16 0.44
N ILE A 219 1.42 20.89 0.47
CA ILE A 219 0.04 20.49 0.76
C ILE A 219 -0.04 20.06 2.23
N GLY A 220 -0.70 20.87 3.04
CA GLY A 220 -0.96 20.53 4.44
C GLY A 220 -1.99 19.40 4.58
N PHE A 221 -1.98 18.72 5.74
CA PHE A 221 -2.91 17.64 6.05
C PHE A 221 -4.38 18.04 5.89
N ALA A 222 -4.78 19.17 6.50
CA ALA A 222 -6.15 19.67 6.41
C ALA A 222 -6.51 20.14 4.99
N GLN A 223 -5.55 20.69 4.25
CA GLN A 223 -5.76 21.13 2.88
C GLN A 223 -6.03 19.96 1.95
N TRP A 224 -5.31 18.85 2.12
CA TRP A 224 -5.63 17.61 1.39
C TRP A 224 -7.03 17.13 1.72
N MET A 225 -7.43 17.11 3.01
CA MET A 225 -8.75 16.64 3.41
C MET A 225 -9.90 17.42 2.77
N ILE A 226 -9.74 18.71 2.49
CA ILE A 226 -10.75 19.52 1.79
C ILE A 226 -11.04 18.97 0.39
N VAL A 227 -10.06 18.31 -0.25
CA VAL A 227 -10.21 17.71 -1.59
C VAL A 227 -10.48 16.21 -1.48
N GLY A 228 -9.73 15.51 -0.64
CA GLY A 228 -9.78 14.06 -0.48
C GLY A 228 -11.11 13.59 0.10
N VAL A 229 -11.62 14.24 1.15
CA VAL A 229 -12.86 13.79 1.82
C VAL A 229 -14.09 13.93 0.90
N PRO A 230 -14.30 15.03 0.15
CA PRO A 230 -15.44 15.11 -0.77
C PRO A 230 -15.33 14.19 -1.99
N LEU A 231 -14.11 13.80 -2.36
CA LEU A 231 -13.87 12.87 -3.47
C LEU A 231 -14.11 11.40 -3.08
N SER A 232 -13.90 11.07 -1.79
CA SER A 232 -14.06 9.73 -1.21
C SER A 232 -15.49 9.42 -0.77
#